data_AF-A0A9N8HS56-F1
#
_entry.id   AF-A0A9N8HS56-F1
#
_cell.length_a   1.000
_cell.length_b   1.000
_cell.length_c   1.000
_cell.angle_alpha   90.00
_cell.angle_beta   90.00
_cell.angle_gamma   90.00
#
_symmetry.space_group_name_H-M   'P 1'
#
loop_
_entity.id
_entity.type
_entity.pdbx_description
1 polymer ?
#
loop_
_entity_poly.entity_id
_entity_poly.type
_entity_poly.pdbx_seq_one_letter_code
_entity_poly.pdbx_strand_id
1 'polypeptide(L)'
;MTCNMTSPRDALQVGMEALVCAAMLNNGGAHCLANGDFQNAYQSFKNALDMASQAELALLLQNPIATPIVGGQAHPQYTQQHCSTHRHGIQSSKQLQNYVTSTQETEGVLKESPLGQCAPPHATTPSPSASRAPSPFKNSTFFLYNEPFVFYSPDAAQGFTAERVALHKSQILFNLALVHHLAGGCVDDNSVFNALKLYDLCLENTIALAATQEGLAITIVALNNKAHIFHEFCEFRSLQVVQETIYAALVFLPKGVQVMDNSMLQGILFNVYMLRNLNCARAA
;
A
#
# COMPACT_ATOMS: atom_id res chain seq x y z
N MET A 1 -18.54 23.62 4.30
CA MET A 1 -19.09 24.06 3.00
C MET A 1 -19.70 22.84 2.33
N THR A 2 -21.01 22.80 2.14
CA THR A 2 -21.70 21.74 1.41
C THR A 2 -21.98 22.24 0.00
N CYS A 3 -21.20 21.80 -0.99
CA CYS A 3 -21.48 22.07 -2.39
C CYS A 3 -22.71 21.26 -2.82
N ASN A 4 -23.81 21.93 -3.17
CA ASN A 4 -24.91 21.30 -3.89
C ASN A 4 -24.43 20.92 -5.29
N MET A 5 -23.97 19.69 -5.49
CA MET A 5 -23.65 19.15 -6.82
C MET A 5 -24.96 18.84 -7.53
N THR A 6 -25.38 19.71 -8.46
CA THR A 6 -26.70 19.65 -9.10
C THR A 6 -26.73 18.81 -10.38
N SER A 7 -25.57 18.33 -10.87
CA SER A 7 -25.50 17.50 -12.08
C SER A 7 -24.42 16.40 -11.97
N PRO A 8 -24.67 15.18 -12.49
CA PRO A 8 -23.65 14.12 -12.60
C PRO A 8 -22.40 14.55 -13.39
N ARG A 9 -22.54 15.50 -14.33
CA ARG A 9 -21.39 16.07 -15.05
C ARG A 9 -20.47 16.87 -14.12
N ASP A 10 -21.05 17.57 -13.14
CA ASP A 10 -20.28 18.34 -12.17
C ASP A 10 -19.52 17.41 -11.22
N ALA A 11 -20.14 16.29 -10.82
CA ALA A 11 -19.46 15.28 -10.02
C ALA A 11 -18.26 14.66 -10.76
N LEU A 12 -18.39 14.36 -12.06
CA LEU A 12 -17.27 13.86 -12.86
C LEU A 12 -16.10 14.84 -12.94
N GLN A 13 -16.40 16.10 -13.25
CA GLN A 13 -15.38 17.13 -13.33
C GLN A 13 -14.66 17.31 -11.98
N VAL A 14 -15.42 17.39 -10.88
CA VAL A 14 -14.84 17.53 -9.54
C VAL A 14 -14.00 16.33 -9.15
N GLY A 15 -14.45 15.11 -9.48
CA GLY A 15 -13.68 13.89 -9.21
C GLY A 15 -12.36 13.85 -9.97
N MET A 16 -12.36 14.27 -11.24
CA MET A 16 -11.14 14.38 -12.04
C MET A 16 -10.18 15.42 -11.47
N GLU A 17 -10.66 16.63 -11.16
CA GLU A 17 -9.84 17.70 -10.58
C GLU A 17 -9.23 17.27 -9.25
N ALA A 18 -10.01 16.62 -8.37
CA ALA A 18 -9.53 16.08 -7.11
C ALA A 18 -8.42 15.03 -7.32
N LEU A 19 -8.56 14.14 -8.30
CA LEU A 19 -7.54 13.13 -8.60
C LEU A 19 -6.24 13.76 -9.15
N VAL A 20 -6.33 14.81 -9.97
CA VAL A 20 -5.16 15.58 -10.43
C VAL A 20 -4.45 16.24 -9.25
N CYS A 21 -5.20 16.89 -8.36
CA CYS A 21 -4.67 17.49 -7.14
C CYS A 21 -4.00 16.45 -6.24
N ALA A 22 -4.62 15.28 -6.06
CA ALA A 22 -4.04 14.17 -5.31
C ALA A 22 -2.68 13.75 -5.90
N ALA A 23 -2.60 13.62 -7.23
CA ALA A 23 -1.36 13.25 -7.90
C ALA A 23 -0.24 14.29 -7.72
N MET A 24 -0.56 15.58 -7.85
CA MET A 24 0.39 16.67 -7.61
C MET A 24 0.91 16.68 -6.17
N LEU A 25 0.01 16.57 -5.19
CA LEU A 25 0.35 16.53 -3.78
C LEU A 25 1.20 15.31 -3.42
N ASN A 26 0.91 14.15 -4.01
CA ASN A 26 1.71 12.96 -3.80
C ASN A 26 3.13 13.12 -4.38
N ASN A 27 3.27 13.65 -5.58
CA ASN A 27 4.59 13.88 -6.17
C ASN A 27 5.40 14.91 -5.37
N GLY A 28 4.75 15.95 -4.84
CA GLY A 28 5.36 16.89 -3.90
C GLY A 28 5.83 16.18 -2.62
N GLY A 29 4.99 15.32 -2.05
CA GLY A 29 5.34 14.51 -0.87
C GLY A 29 6.53 13.57 -1.13
N ALA A 30 6.57 12.94 -2.30
CA ALA A 30 7.67 12.08 -2.73
C ALA A 30 8.99 12.85 -2.81
N HIS A 31 8.96 14.08 -3.32
CA HIS A 31 10.12 14.97 -3.35
C HIS A 31 10.58 15.37 -1.93
N CYS A 32 9.65 15.74 -1.04
CA CYS A 32 9.97 16.01 0.36
C CYS A 32 10.61 14.80 1.05
N LEU A 33 10.07 13.60 0.83
CA LEU A 33 10.59 12.36 1.41
C LEU A 33 12.02 12.08 0.93
N ALA A 34 12.29 12.25 -0.38
CA ALA A 34 13.64 12.09 -0.94
C ALA A 34 14.67 13.05 -0.33
N ASN A 35 14.23 14.24 0.10
CA ASN A 35 15.06 15.22 0.79
C ASN A 35 15.16 15.00 2.31
N GLY A 36 14.52 13.97 2.86
CA GLY A 36 14.47 13.69 4.30
C GLY A 36 13.54 14.59 5.09
N ASP A 37 12.67 15.36 4.43
CA ASP A 37 11.69 16.23 5.06
C ASP A 37 10.39 15.46 5.35
N PHE A 38 10.44 14.62 6.38
CA PHE A 38 9.36 13.70 6.73
C PHE A 38 8.05 14.41 7.11
N GLN A 39 8.12 15.58 7.74
CA GLN A 39 6.93 16.30 8.19
C GLN A 39 6.15 16.87 7.00
N ASN A 40 6.84 17.51 6.04
CA ASN A 40 6.19 18.02 4.85
C ASN A 40 5.76 16.89 3.91
N ALA A 41 6.52 15.80 3.83
CA ALA A 41 6.10 14.59 3.11
C ALA A 41 4.79 14.04 3.66
N TYR A 42 4.70 13.84 4.99
CA TYR A 42 3.50 13.38 5.68
C TYR A 42 2.29 14.27 5.36
N GLN A 43 2.42 15.59 5.54
CA GLN A 43 1.32 16.50 5.30
C GLN A 43 0.86 16.49 3.84
N SER A 44 1.79 16.40 2.90
CA SER A 44 1.49 16.35 1.47
C SER A 44 0.77 15.06 1.09
N PHE A 45 1.22 13.91 1.57
CA PHE A 45 0.56 12.62 1.32
C PHE A 45 -0.81 12.54 1.99
N LYS A 46 -0.97 13.07 3.20
CA LYS A 46 -2.27 13.16 3.86
C LYS A 46 -3.26 13.98 3.04
N ASN A 47 -2.85 15.17 2.59
CA ASN A 47 -3.69 16.01 1.73
C ASN A 47 -4.01 15.30 0.40
N ALA A 48 -3.06 14.55 -0.16
CA ALA A 48 -3.29 13.76 -1.36
C ALA A 48 -4.37 12.68 -1.13
N LEU A 49 -4.35 12.02 0.03
CA LEU A 49 -5.34 10.99 0.39
C LEU A 49 -6.74 11.59 0.56
N ASP A 50 -6.84 12.78 1.16
CA ASP A 50 -8.11 13.50 1.29
C ASP A 50 -8.69 13.83 -0.10
N MET A 51 -7.86 14.26 -1.05
CA MET A 51 -8.28 14.53 -2.43
C MET A 51 -8.67 13.26 -3.18
N ALA A 52 -7.93 12.16 -3.02
CA ALA A 52 -8.27 10.88 -3.62
C ALA A 52 -9.60 10.32 -3.07
N SER A 53 -9.89 10.57 -1.79
CA SER A 53 -11.16 10.18 -1.16
C SER A 53 -12.35 11.03 -1.67
N GLN A 54 -12.12 12.32 -1.97
CA GLN A 54 -13.13 13.15 -2.65
C GLN A 54 -13.41 12.65 -4.07
N ALA A 55 -12.38 12.21 -4.80
CA ALA A 55 -12.55 11.59 -6.11
C ALA A 55 -13.37 10.29 -6.03
N GLU A 56 -13.11 9.43 -5.05
CA GLU A 56 -13.90 8.23 -4.82
C GLU A 56 -15.38 8.55 -4.51
N LEU A 57 -15.63 9.55 -3.65
CA LEU A 57 -17.00 10.00 -3.36
C LEU A 57 -17.72 10.48 -4.64
N ALA A 58 -17.02 11.21 -5.51
CA ALA A 58 -17.57 11.67 -6.78
C ALA A 58 -17.95 10.51 -7.72
N LEU A 59 -17.21 9.41 -7.72
CA LEU A 59 -17.58 8.18 -8.45
C LEU A 59 -18.86 7.55 -7.90
N LEU A 60 -19.01 7.50 -6.58
CA LEU A 60 -20.21 6.96 -5.94
C LEU A 60 -21.46 7.79 -6.27
N LEU A 61 -21.31 9.10 -6.40
CA LEU A 61 -22.42 9.99 -6.79
C LEU A 61 -22.82 9.87 -8.27
N GLN A 62 -21.89 9.49 -9.16
CA GLN A 62 -22.19 9.28 -10.58
C GLN A 62 -22.97 8.00 -10.84
N ASN A 63 -22.68 6.95 -10.05
CA ASN A 63 -23.38 5.68 -10.11
C ASN A 63 -24.15 5.47 -8.81
N PRO A 64 -25.26 6.20 -8.59
CA PRO A 64 -26.16 5.87 -7.50
C PRO A 64 -26.75 4.51 -7.86
N ILE A 65 -26.09 3.44 -7.44
CA ILE A 65 -26.64 2.10 -7.49
C ILE A 65 -28.00 2.26 -6.84
N ALA A 66 -29.06 2.02 -7.61
CA ALA A 66 -30.42 1.98 -7.10
C ALA A 66 -30.38 1.05 -5.89
N THR A 67 -30.41 1.64 -4.70
CA THR A 67 -30.59 0.90 -3.47
C THR A 67 -31.79 0.00 -3.74
N PRO A 68 -31.66 -1.33 -3.63
CA PRO A 68 -32.81 -2.19 -3.81
C PRO A 68 -33.81 -1.74 -2.76
N ILE A 69 -34.86 -1.04 -3.22
CA ILE A 69 -36.00 -0.71 -2.39
C ILE A 69 -36.50 -2.07 -1.93
N VAL A 70 -36.29 -2.36 -0.65
CA VAL A 70 -36.82 -3.53 0.04
C VAL A 70 -38.34 -3.33 0.09
N GLY A 71 -38.99 -3.53 -1.05
CA GLY A 71 -40.41 -3.67 -1.24
C GLY A 71 -40.61 -5.06 -1.81
N GLY A 72 -40.99 -5.99 -0.95
CA GLY A 72 -41.04 -7.41 -1.28
C GLY A 72 -41.91 -7.69 -2.51
N GLN A 73 -41.39 -8.52 -3.41
CA GLN A 73 -42.12 -9.64 -3.99
C GLN A 73 -41.16 -10.58 -4.73
N ALA A 74 -41.55 -11.84 -4.75
CA ALA A 74 -40.74 -12.99 -5.13
C ALA A 74 -40.27 -12.98 -6.61
N HIS A 75 -39.13 -13.65 -6.80
CA HIS A 75 -38.57 -14.26 -8.02
C HIS A 75 -39.52 -14.46 -9.24
N PRO A 76 -38.99 -14.47 -10.50
CA PRO A 76 -37.91 -15.42 -10.85
C PRO A 76 -36.84 -14.99 -11.88
N GLN A 77 -35.72 -15.71 -11.78
CA GLN A 77 -34.78 -16.14 -12.82
C GLN A 77 -34.31 -15.13 -13.87
N TYR A 78 -33.09 -14.61 -13.68
CA TYR A 78 -32.28 -14.05 -14.76
C TYR A 78 -31.06 -14.92 -15.06
N THR A 79 -30.92 -15.20 -16.35
CA THR A 79 -29.98 -16.07 -17.02
C THR A 79 -28.53 -15.60 -16.83
N GLN A 80 -27.67 -16.48 -16.32
CA GLN A 80 -26.22 -16.29 -16.39
C GLN A 80 -25.79 -16.30 -17.87
N GLN A 81 -25.42 -15.13 -18.40
CA GLN A 81 -24.72 -15.04 -19.67
C GLN A 81 -23.23 -14.86 -19.41
N HIS A 82 -22.49 -15.85 -19.90
CA HIS A 82 -21.05 -16.04 -19.85
C HIS A 82 -20.23 -14.79 -20.20
N CYS A 83 -19.34 -14.38 -19.30
CA CYS A 83 -18.11 -13.68 -19.65
C CYS A 83 -16.93 -14.58 -19.22
N SER A 84 -16.49 -15.43 -20.15
CA SER A 84 -15.41 -16.40 -19.95
C SER A 84 -14.15 -15.92 -20.68
N THR A 85 -13.34 -15.10 -19.99
CA THR A 85 -11.91 -14.92 -20.28
C THR A 85 -11.23 -14.41 -19.01
N HIS A 86 -10.10 -15.03 -18.62
CA HIS A 86 -9.28 -14.84 -17.41
C HIS A 86 -9.62 -15.68 -16.15
N ARG A 87 -9.40 -17.00 -16.25
CA ARG A 87 -9.44 -17.93 -15.10
C ARG A 87 -8.19 -17.91 -14.19
N HIS A 88 -7.11 -17.21 -14.55
CA HIS A 88 -5.86 -17.21 -13.78
C HIS A 88 -5.74 -16.09 -12.72
N GLY A 89 -6.54 -15.01 -12.81
CA GLY A 89 -6.51 -13.91 -11.82
C GLY A 89 -7.34 -14.16 -10.54
N ILE A 90 -8.18 -15.20 -10.52
CA ILE A 90 -9.10 -15.45 -9.40
C ILE A 90 -8.36 -16.08 -8.20
N GLN A 91 -7.24 -16.78 -8.41
CA GLN A 91 -6.51 -17.44 -7.32
C GLN A 91 -5.61 -16.46 -6.52
N SER A 92 -4.92 -15.53 -7.18
CA SER A 92 -4.09 -14.52 -6.50
C SER A 92 -4.94 -13.59 -5.62
N SER A 93 -6.11 -13.17 -6.11
CA SER A 93 -7.07 -12.36 -5.36
C SER A 93 -7.57 -13.06 -4.08
N LYS A 94 -7.89 -14.37 -4.14
CA LYS A 94 -8.32 -15.13 -2.95
C LYS A 94 -7.22 -15.26 -1.90
N GLN A 95 -5.97 -15.47 -2.31
CA GLN A 95 -4.84 -15.55 -1.37
C GLN A 95 -4.58 -14.22 -0.69
N LEU A 96 -4.60 -13.11 -1.45
CA LEU A 96 -4.47 -11.76 -0.89
C LEU A 96 -5.63 -11.43 0.05
N GLN A 97 -6.85 -11.82 -0.30
CA GLN A 97 -8.02 -11.60 0.55
C GLN A 97 -7.95 -12.42 1.84
N ASN A 98 -7.52 -13.69 1.77
CA ASN A 98 -7.28 -14.52 2.95
C ASN A 98 -6.16 -13.95 3.83
N TYR A 99 -5.11 -13.39 3.23
CA TYR A 99 -4.04 -12.70 3.97
C TYR A 99 -4.60 -11.51 4.76
N VAL A 100 -5.35 -10.62 4.10
CA VAL A 100 -5.96 -9.44 4.76
C VAL A 100 -6.87 -9.85 5.91
N THR A 101 -7.66 -10.91 5.73
CA THR A 101 -8.50 -11.45 6.81
C THR A 101 -7.66 -12.02 7.96
N SER A 102 -6.57 -12.73 7.66
CA SER A 102 -5.72 -13.36 8.67
C SER A 102 -4.87 -12.37 9.47
N THR A 103 -4.45 -11.23 8.90
CA THR A 103 -3.63 -10.24 9.60
C THR A 103 -4.42 -9.38 10.58
N GLN A 104 -5.70 -9.11 10.30
CA GLN A 104 -6.58 -8.38 11.23
C GLN A 104 -6.71 -9.09 12.58
N GLU A 105 -6.64 -10.43 12.60
CA GLU A 105 -6.67 -11.22 13.85
C GLU A 105 -5.37 -11.09 14.67
N THR A 106 -4.23 -10.83 14.02
CA THR A 106 -2.92 -10.76 14.68
C THR A 106 -2.63 -9.39 15.29
N GLU A 107 -3.19 -8.31 14.73
CA GLU A 107 -3.04 -6.95 15.26
C GLU A 107 -3.70 -6.75 16.64
N GLY A 108 -4.73 -7.55 16.97
CA GLY A 108 -5.35 -7.52 18.30
C GLY A 108 -4.36 -7.85 19.42
N VAL A 109 -3.39 -8.73 19.14
CA VAL A 109 -2.38 -9.19 20.11
C VAL A 109 -1.28 -8.14 20.35
N LEU A 110 -0.94 -7.35 19.33
CA LEU A 110 0.08 -6.29 19.42
C LEU A 110 -0.37 -5.08 20.24
N LYS A 111 -1.67 -4.77 20.25
CA LYS A 111 -2.23 -3.67 21.07
C LYS A 111 -2.23 -3.98 22.57
N GLU A 112 -2.20 -5.25 22.95
CA GLU A 112 -2.29 -5.69 24.35
C GLU A 112 -0.94 -6.06 24.97
N SER A 113 0.14 -6.10 24.17
CA SER A 113 1.50 -6.26 24.72
C SER A 113 1.94 -4.95 25.39
N PRO A 114 2.24 -4.94 26.70
CA PRO A 114 2.92 -3.81 27.30
C PRO A 114 4.31 -3.76 26.67
N LEU A 115 4.55 -2.76 25.82
CA LEU A 115 5.83 -2.49 25.19
C LEU A 115 6.91 -2.45 26.28
N GLY A 116 7.59 -3.58 26.46
CA GLY A 116 8.79 -3.65 27.27
C GLY A 116 9.76 -2.63 26.69
N GLN A 117 10.22 -1.72 27.55
CA GLN A 117 11.20 -0.68 27.26
C GLN A 117 12.37 -1.27 26.46
N CYS A 118 12.28 -1.19 25.13
CA CYS A 118 13.44 -1.41 24.28
C CYS A 118 14.37 -0.22 24.51
N ALA A 119 15.64 -0.52 24.79
CA ALA A 119 16.65 0.46 25.13
C ALA A 119 16.65 1.62 24.11
N PRO A 120 16.85 2.86 24.57
CA PRO A 120 16.85 4.02 23.68
C PRO A 120 17.92 3.85 22.60
N PRO A 121 17.63 4.21 21.33
CA PRO A 121 18.62 4.19 20.29
C PRO A 121 19.76 5.14 20.69
N HIS A 122 20.98 4.61 20.73
CA HIS A 122 22.18 5.38 21.03
C HIS A 122 22.24 6.63 20.14
N ALA A 123 22.11 7.81 20.76
CA ALA A 123 22.30 9.10 20.14
C ALA A 123 23.71 9.16 19.52
N THR A 124 23.79 8.96 18.22
CA THR A 124 25.05 9.01 17.47
C THR A 124 25.37 10.48 17.23
N THR A 125 26.49 10.92 17.79
CA THR A 125 27.01 12.28 17.67
C THR A 125 27.26 12.61 16.18
N PRO A 126 26.78 13.75 15.64
CA PRO A 126 26.99 14.08 14.24
C PRO A 126 28.47 14.42 14.01
N SER A 127 29.19 13.52 13.32
CA SER A 127 30.53 13.79 12.83
C SER A 127 30.42 14.51 11.47
N PRO A 128 31.01 15.71 11.31
CA PRO A 128 31.01 16.41 10.04
C PRO A 128 32.12 15.82 9.15
N SER A 129 31.85 15.71 7.85
CA SER A 129 32.77 15.36 6.75
C SER A 129 32.69 13.91 6.23
N ALA A 130 31.87 13.70 5.20
CA ALA A 130 32.34 13.30 3.87
C ALA A 130 31.14 13.08 2.95
N SER A 131 31.10 13.86 1.86
CA SER A 131 30.22 13.65 0.71
C SER A 131 30.55 12.31 0.05
N ARG A 132 29.91 11.24 0.50
CA ARG A 132 29.73 10.00 -0.25
C ARG A 132 28.24 9.76 -0.33
N ALA A 133 27.72 9.61 -1.56
CA ALA A 133 26.36 9.20 -1.79
C ALA A 133 26.06 7.99 -0.87
N PRO A 134 25.06 8.07 0.02
CA PRO A 134 24.80 7.02 0.98
C PRO A 134 24.48 5.73 0.22
N SER A 135 25.27 4.69 0.48
CA SER A 135 24.91 3.33 0.11
C SER A 135 23.49 3.05 0.62
N PRO A 136 22.59 2.48 -0.20
CA PRO A 136 21.23 2.14 0.23
C PRO A 136 21.19 1.11 1.37
N PHE A 137 22.32 0.47 1.70
CA PHE A 137 22.47 -0.51 2.77
C PHE A 137 23.00 0.10 4.08
N LYS A 138 22.35 1.15 4.61
CA LYS A 138 22.64 1.62 5.98
C LYS A 138 22.19 0.56 6.99
N ASN A 139 23.13 -0.26 7.47
CA ASN A 139 23.06 -1.11 8.68
C ASN A 139 21.87 -2.09 8.87
N SER A 140 20.88 -2.15 7.97
CA SER A 140 19.83 -3.16 8.06
C SER A 140 20.28 -4.47 7.43
N THR A 141 20.08 -5.57 8.16
CA THR A 141 20.27 -6.94 7.67
C THR A 141 19.30 -7.26 6.52
N PHE A 142 18.22 -6.48 6.37
CA PHE A 142 17.17 -6.70 5.39
C PHE A 142 16.97 -5.49 4.48
N PHE A 143 16.55 -5.76 3.25
CA PHE A 143 16.22 -4.75 2.26
C PHE A 143 14.90 -4.06 2.61
N LEU A 144 14.93 -2.75 2.83
CA LEU A 144 13.73 -1.94 2.98
C LEU A 144 13.45 -1.21 1.67
N TYR A 145 12.25 -1.36 1.11
CA TYR A 145 11.86 -0.59 -0.06
C TYR A 145 11.54 0.84 0.37
N ASN A 146 12.30 1.82 -0.12
CA ASN A 146 12.27 3.20 0.36
C ASN A 146 11.98 4.23 -0.73
N GLU A 147 11.56 3.80 -1.92
CA GLU A 147 11.25 4.71 -3.02
C GLU A 147 9.74 5.01 -3.08
N PRO A 148 9.32 6.28 -2.97
CA PRO A 148 7.90 6.60 -3.06
C PRO A 148 7.37 6.38 -4.47
N PHE A 149 6.13 5.91 -4.58
CA PHE A 149 5.42 5.88 -5.87
C PHE A 149 5.11 7.29 -6.34
N VAL A 150 5.51 7.61 -7.56
CA VAL A 150 5.20 8.88 -8.24
C VAL A 150 4.17 8.67 -9.33
N PHE A 151 3.26 9.63 -9.47
CA PHE A 151 2.30 9.66 -10.56
C PHE A 151 2.92 10.33 -11.78
N TYR A 152 3.09 9.57 -12.85
CA TYR A 152 3.31 10.17 -14.16
C TYR A 152 1.96 10.73 -14.64
N SER A 153 2.01 11.93 -15.24
CA SER A 153 0.85 12.79 -15.56
C SER A 153 -0.43 12.01 -15.82
N PRO A 154 -1.58 12.41 -15.25
CA PRO A 154 -2.82 11.71 -15.48
C PRO A 154 -3.13 11.76 -16.97
N ASP A 155 -2.87 10.64 -17.65
CA ASP A 155 -3.20 10.54 -19.05
C ASP A 155 -4.72 10.69 -19.14
N ALA A 156 -5.16 11.80 -19.76
CA ALA A 156 -6.56 12.12 -19.92
C ALA A 156 -7.27 11.00 -20.72
N ALA A 157 -6.50 10.24 -21.52
CA ALA A 157 -7.00 9.11 -22.29
C ALA A 157 -7.44 7.91 -21.42
N GLN A 158 -6.87 7.74 -20.22
CA GLN A 158 -7.19 6.59 -19.36
C GLN A 158 -8.50 6.76 -18.55
N GLY A 159 -9.15 7.92 -18.66
CA GLY A 159 -10.45 8.16 -18.03
C GLY A 159 -10.42 8.22 -16.50
N PHE A 160 -11.59 8.51 -15.93
CA PHE A 160 -11.83 8.55 -14.49
C PHE A 160 -12.61 7.31 -14.08
N THR A 161 -11.90 6.29 -13.58
CA THR A 161 -12.49 5.00 -13.20
C THR A 161 -12.23 4.64 -11.75
N ALA A 162 -13.01 3.72 -11.20
CA ALA A 162 -12.85 3.23 -9.83
C ALA A 162 -11.48 2.56 -9.61
N GLU A 163 -11.00 1.80 -10.59
CA GLU A 163 -9.70 1.14 -10.53
C GLU A 163 -8.56 2.17 -10.47
N ARG A 164 -8.66 3.26 -11.23
CA ARG A 164 -7.66 4.32 -11.22
C ARG A 164 -7.60 5.04 -9.87
N VAL A 165 -8.77 5.36 -9.30
CA VAL A 165 -8.86 5.96 -7.97
C VAL A 165 -8.30 5.01 -6.91
N ALA A 166 -8.65 3.72 -6.96
CA ALA A 166 -8.10 2.71 -6.05
C ALA A 166 -6.58 2.58 -6.18
N LEU A 167 -6.03 2.65 -7.40
CA LEU A 167 -4.59 2.62 -7.63
C LEU A 167 -3.90 3.84 -6.99
N HIS A 168 -4.45 5.03 -7.21
CA HIS A 168 -3.89 6.26 -6.63
C HIS A 168 -3.95 6.23 -5.10
N LYS A 169 -5.09 5.81 -4.53
CA LYS A 169 -5.22 5.63 -3.07
C LYS A 169 -4.19 4.63 -2.53
N SER A 170 -4.00 3.49 -3.20
CA SER A 170 -3.02 2.48 -2.79
C SER A 170 -1.60 3.04 -2.75
N GLN A 171 -1.20 3.78 -3.79
CA GLN A 171 0.12 4.41 -3.87
C GLN A 171 0.33 5.49 -2.80
N ILE A 172 -0.69 6.33 -2.57
CA ILE A 172 -0.65 7.38 -1.54
C ILE A 172 -0.56 6.75 -0.14
N LEU A 173 -1.37 5.72 0.14
CA LEU A 173 -1.34 4.99 1.41
C LEU A 173 0.02 4.32 1.64
N PHE A 174 0.60 3.71 0.62
CA PHE A 174 1.94 3.16 0.67
C PHE A 174 2.97 4.24 1.04
N ASN A 175 2.93 5.39 0.36
CA ASN A 175 3.87 6.48 0.60
C ASN A 175 3.72 7.06 2.01
N LEU A 176 2.48 7.20 2.51
CA LEU A 176 2.21 7.63 3.87
C LEU A 176 2.73 6.63 4.90
N ALA A 177 2.52 5.32 4.67
CA ALA A 177 3.08 4.24 5.49
C ALA A 177 4.61 4.30 5.51
N LEU A 178 5.23 4.55 4.35
CA LEU A 178 6.67 4.65 4.20
C LEU A 178 7.24 5.84 4.99
N VAL A 179 6.57 6.99 5.01
CA VAL A 179 6.98 8.12 5.86
C VAL A 179 6.99 7.72 7.33
N HIS A 180 5.94 7.07 7.81
CA HIS A 180 5.89 6.60 9.20
C HIS A 180 6.98 5.55 9.48
N HIS A 181 7.24 4.63 8.55
CA HIS A 181 8.26 3.60 8.71
C HIS A 181 9.68 4.19 8.75
N LEU A 182 9.99 5.13 7.86
CA LEU A 182 11.34 5.72 7.75
C LEU A 182 11.61 6.81 8.80
N ALA A 183 10.61 7.62 9.14
CA ALA A 183 10.78 8.72 10.09
C ALA A 183 10.87 8.20 11.54
N GLY A 184 10.34 7.01 11.82
CA GLY A 184 10.17 6.52 13.18
C GLY A 184 9.43 7.54 14.05
N GLY A 185 9.92 7.74 15.27
CA GLY A 185 9.32 8.68 16.24
C GLY A 185 9.32 10.16 15.81
N CYS A 186 9.92 10.54 14.68
CA CYS A 186 9.96 11.94 14.25
C CYS A 186 8.60 12.50 13.82
N VAL A 187 7.65 11.66 13.41
CA VAL A 187 6.30 12.08 13.01
C VAL A 187 5.27 11.82 14.12
N ASP A 188 5.38 10.65 14.77
CA ASP A 188 4.47 10.21 15.83
C ASP A 188 5.13 9.10 16.67
N ASP A 189 4.81 9.06 17.97
CA ASP A 189 5.32 8.05 18.92
C ASP A 189 4.86 6.62 18.53
N ASN A 190 3.72 6.49 17.84
CA ASN A 190 3.20 5.22 17.33
C ASN A 190 3.43 5.03 15.82
N SER A 191 4.43 5.69 15.27
CA SER A 191 4.79 5.66 13.84
C SER A 191 4.80 4.25 13.24
N VAL A 192 5.46 3.28 13.87
CA VAL A 192 5.52 1.90 13.33
C VAL A 192 4.15 1.24 13.26
N PHE A 193 3.30 1.40 14.28
CA PHE A 193 1.95 0.86 14.26
C PHE A 193 1.07 1.53 13.20
N ASN A 194 1.25 2.83 13.00
CA ASN A 194 0.56 3.55 11.94
C ASN A 194 1.06 3.11 10.55
N ALA A 195 2.35 2.84 10.39
CA ALA A 195 2.90 2.27 9.15
C ALA A 195 2.25 0.91 8.84
N LEU A 196 2.15 0.00 9.81
CA LEU A 196 1.49 -1.29 9.62
C LEU A 196 0.02 -1.15 9.17
N LYS A 197 -0.77 -0.33 9.88
CA LYS A 197 -2.17 -0.07 9.50
C LYS A 197 -2.31 0.51 8.11
N LEU A 198 -1.44 1.46 7.74
CA LEU A 198 -1.45 2.07 6.41
C LEU A 198 -1.03 1.09 5.32
N TYR A 199 -0.09 0.18 5.60
CA TYR A 199 0.22 -0.93 4.69
C TYR A 199 -0.96 -1.88 4.53
N ASP A 200 -1.71 -2.17 5.60
CA ASP A 200 -2.93 -3.00 5.48
C ASP A 200 -4.02 -2.32 4.65
N LEU A 201 -4.30 -1.03 4.89
CA LEU A 201 -5.23 -0.26 4.06
C LEU A 201 -4.77 -0.17 2.60
N CYS A 202 -3.46 -0.02 2.37
CA CYS A 202 -2.87 -0.08 1.03
C CYS A 202 -3.18 -1.42 0.36
N LEU A 203 -2.92 -2.53 1.05
CA LEU A 203 -3.17 -3.88 0.55
C LEU A 203 -4.66 -4.13 0.25
N GLU A 204 -5.57 -3.67 1.12
CA GLU A 204 -7.01 -3.74 0.89
C GLU A 204 -7.42 -3.03 -0.41
N ASN A 205 -6.87 -1.84 -0.69
CA ASN A 205 -7.15 -1.13 -1.93
C ASN A 205 -6.56 -1.85 -3.16
N THR A 206 -5.43 -2.58 -3.00
CA THR A 206 -4.85 -3.36 -4.11
C THR A 206 -5.64 -4.62 -4.46
N ILE A 207 -6.60 -5.09 -3.64
CA ILE A 207 -7.41 -6.28 -3.96
C ILE A 207 -8.16 -6.10 -5.28
N ALA A 208 -8.75 -4.93 -5.50
CA ALA A 208 -9.45 -4.59 -6.75
C ALA A 208 -8.49 -4.53 -7.96
N LEU A 209 -7.19 -4.44 -7.70
CA LEU A 209 -6.10 -4.29 -8.68
C LEU A 209 -5.25 -5.55 -8.80
N ALA A 210 -5.64 -6.66 -8.17
CA ALA A 210 -4.81 -7.87 -8.08
C ALA A 210 -4.47 -8.51 -9.44
N ALA A 211 -5.18 -8.11 -10.51
CA ALA A 211 -4.91 -8.53 -11.88
C ALA A 211 -4.02 -7.56 -12.66
N THR A 212 -3.73 -6.37 -12.14
CA THR A 212 -2.86 -5.38 -12.78
C THR A 212 -1.42 -5.51 -12.31
N GLN A 213 -0.50 -5.05 -13.13
CA GLN A 213 0.93 -5.12 -12.84
C GLN A 213 1.28 -4.18 -11.71
N GLU A 214 0.72 -2.98 -11.74
CA GLU A 214 0.90 -1.92 -10.74
C GLU A 214 0.34 -2.36 -9.38
N GLY A 215 -0.85 -2.97 -9.37
CA GLY A 215 -1.44 -3.51 -8.15
C GLY A 215 -0.53 -4.55 -7.51
N LEU A 216 -0.03 -5.49 -8.30
CA LEU A 216 0.89 -6.53 -7.84
C LEU A 216 2.23 -5.95 -7.35
N ALA A 217 2.76 -4.92 -8.02
CA ALA A 217 3.97 -4.20 -7.60
C ALA A 217 3.81 -3.65 -6.18
N ILE A 218 2.72 -2.89 -5.97
CA ILE A 218 2.39 -2.24 -4.71
C ILE A 218 2.21 -3.29 -3.62
N THR A 219 1.49 -4.37 -3.90
CA THR A 219 1.31 -5.49 -2.97
C THR A 219 2.65 -6.05 -2.52
N ILE A 220 3.56 -6.35 -3.44
CA ILE A 220 4.87 -6.95 -3.13
C ILE A 220 5.70 -6.01 -2.24
N VAL A 221 5.79 -4.72 -2.58
CA VAL A 221 6.62 -3.78 -1.81
C VAL A 221 6.01 -3.46 -0.45
N ALA A 222 4.69 -3.36 -0.34
CA ALA A 222 3.99 -3.16 0.93
C ALA A 222 4.23 -4.36 1.87
N LEU A 223 4.06 -5.58 1.36
CA LEU A 223 4.35 -6.81 2.10
C LEU A 223 5.82 -6.89 2.51
N ASN A 224 6.77 -6.53 1.64
CA ASN A 224 8.19 -6.52 1.99
C ASN A 224 8.48 -5.61 3.19
N ASN A 225 7.90 -4.41 3.21
CA ASN A 225 8.11 -3.48 4.31
C ASN A 225 7.40 -3.93 5.60
N LYS A 226 6.21 -4.56 5.50
CA LYS A 226 5.59 -5.23 6.65
C LYS A 226 6.47 -6.36 7.20
N ALA A 227 7.09 -7.17 6.33
CA ALA A 227 8.01 -8.23 6.75
C ALA A 227 9.18 -7.67 7.56
N HIS A 228 9.73 -6.52 7.15
CA HIS A 228 10.78 -5.83 7.90
C HIS A 228 10.31 -5.48 9.32
N ILE A 229 9.13 -4.87 9.45
CA ILE A 229 8.56 -4.52 10.76
C ILE A 229 8.33 -5.78 11.60
N PHE A 230 7.66 -6.81 11.06
CA PHE A 230 7.41 -8.03 11.84
C PHE A 230 8.70 -8.72 12.28
N HIS A 231 9.76 -8.68 11.47
CA HIS A 231 11.07 -9.15 11.87
C HIS A 231 11.65 -8.34 13.04
N GLU A 232 11.63 -7.00 12.96
CA GLU A 232 12.12 -6.12 14.02
C GLU A 232 11.41 -6.35 15.36
N PHE A 233 10.11 -6.66 15.32
CA PHE A 233 9.29 -6.94 16.51
C PHE A 233 9.22 -8.42 16.89
N CYS A 234 10.00 -9.29 16.24
CA CYS A 234 10.01 -10.73 16.52
C CYS A 234 8.64 -11.43 16.34
N GLU A 235 7.78 -10.90 15.47
CA GLU A 235 6.45 -11.43 15.11
C GLU A 235 6.55 -12.49 14.00
N PHE A 236 7.24 -13.60 14.30
CA PHE A 236 7.64 -14.59 13.29
C PHE A 236 6.47 -15.28 12.57
N ARG A 237 5.31 -15.43 13.23
CA ARG A 237 4.13 -16.03 12.61
C ARG A 237 3.58 -15.12 11.50
N SER A 238 3.39 -13.84 11.81
CA SER A 238 2.94 -12.83 10.84
C SER A 238 3.95 -12.67 9.70
N LEU A 239 5.24 -12.68 10.05
CA LEU A 239 6.34 -12.64 9.10
C LEU A 239 6.31 -13.82 8.11
N GLN A 240 6.05 -15.05 8.57
CA GLN A 240 5.94 -16.21 7.70
C GLN A 240 4.77 -16.06 6.70
N VAL A 241 3.60 -15.64 7.18
CA VAL A 241 2.40 -15.43 6.36
C VAL A 241 2.67 -14.37 5.27
N VAL A 242 3.35 -13.28 5.64
CA VAL A 242 3.78 -12.25 4.68
C VAL A 242 4.72 -12.82 3.62
N GLN A 243 5.73 -13.60 3.99
CA GLN A 243 6.69 -14.18 3.04
C GLN A 243 6.05 -15.14 2.06
N GLU A 244 5.16 -16.01 2.54
CA GLU A 244 4.42 -16.93 1.68
C GLU A 244 3.56 -16.17 0.68
N THR A 245 2.96 -15.05 1.12
CA THR A 245 2.16 -14.16 0.26
C THR A 245 3.03 -13.43 -0.77
N ILE A 246 4.20 -12.91 -0.38
CA ILE A 246 5.17 -12.32 -1.33
C ILE A 246 5.60 -13.35 -2.36
N TYR A 247 5.95 -14.56 -1.93
CA TYR A 247 6.37 -15.63 -2.83
C TYR A 247 5.26 -15.99 -3.83
N ALA A 248 4.02 -16.14 -3.36
CA ALA A 248 2.86 -16.38 -4.23
C ALA A 248 2.70 -15.24 -5.25
N ALA A 249 2.73 -13.98 -4.80
CA ALA A 249 2.63 -12.80 -5.66
C ALA A 249 3.73 -12.78 -6.74
N LEU A 250 4.98 -13.09 -6.36
CA LEU A 250 6.11 -13.16 -7.28
C LEU A 250 5.97 -14.27 -8.32
N VAL A 251 5.42 -15.43 -7.95
CA VAL A 251 5.17 -16.54 -8.89
C VAL A 251 4.13 -16.16 -9.95
N PHE A 252 3.18 -15.30 -9.61
CA PHE A 252 2.14 -14.81 -10.53
C PHE A 252 2.56 -13.59 -11.36
N LEU A 253 3.79 -13.07 -11.20
CA LEU A 253 4.29 -12.00 -12.06
C LEU A 253 4.33 -12.47 -13.53
N PRO A 254 3.69 -11.72 -14.47
CA PRO A 254 3.75 -12.06 -15.88
C PRO A 254 5.20 -12.11 -16.38
N LYS A 255 5.58 -13.19 -17.08
CA LYS A 255 6.92 -13.32 -17.66
C LYS A 255 7.19 -12.19 -18.66
N GLY A 256 8.37 -11.58 -18.58
CA GLY A 256 8.81 -10.52 -19.50
C GLY A 256 8.24 -9.14 -19.20
N VAL A 257 7.48 -8.99 -18.11
CA VAL A 257 6.98 -7.70 -17.64
C VAL A 257 7.88 -7.21 -16.51
N GLN A 258 8.46 -6.04 -16.70
CA GLN A 258 9.20 -5.35 -15.66
C GLN A 258 8.22 -4.57 -14.77
N VAL A 259 7.90 -5.13 -13.60
CA VAL A 259 6.96 -4.54 -12.64
C VAL A 259 7.67 -3.57 -11.67
N MET A 260 8.97 -3.77 -11.47
CA MET A 260 9.84 -2.93 -10.65
C MET A 260 11.29 -3.05 -11.14
N ASP A 261 12.17 -2.18 -10.66
CA ASP A 261 13.59 -2.27 -10.99
C ASP A 261 14.23 -3.56 -10.48
N ASN A 262 15.14 -4.12 -11.28
CA ASN A 262 15.78 -5.40 -10.97
C ASN A 262 16.53 -5.36 -9.62
N SER A 263 17.12 -4.21 -9.27
CA SER A 263 17.80 -4.02 -7.98
C SER A 263 16.84 -4.16 -6.80
N MET A 264 15.64 -3.57 -6.90
CA MET A 264 14.60 -3.67 -5.88
C MET A 264 14.09 -5.09 -5.76
N LEU A 265 13.78 -5.73 -6.89
CA LEU A 265 13.32 -7.11 -6.93
C LEU A 265 14.34 -8.06 -6.30
N GLN A 266 15.62 -7.87 -6.61
CA GLN A 266 16.71 -8.64 -5.98
C GLN A 266 16.76 -8.43 -4.46
N GLY A 267 16.58 -7.20 -3.99
CA GLY A 267 16.49 -6.90 -2.55
C GLY A 267 15.33 -7.62 -1.87
N ILE A 268 14.14 -7.61 -2.48
CA ILE A 268 12.96 -8.30 -1.96
C ILE A 268 13.15 -9.82 -1.96
N LEU A 269 13.70 -10.38 -3.05
CA LEU A 269 14.02 -11.80 -3.14
C LEU A 269 15.07 -12.21 -2.09
N PHE A 270 16.06 -11.35 -1.84
CA PHE A 270 17.04 -11.56 -0.78
C PHE A 270 16.37 -11.66 0.59
N ASN A 271 15.41 -10.78 0.92
CA ASN A 271 14.65 -10.87 2.16
C ASN A 271 13.89 -12.18 2.27
N VAL A 272 13.15 -12.57 1.22
CA VAL A 272 12.39 -13.83 1.20
C VAL A 272 13.31 -15.02 1.44
N TYR A 273 14.49 -15.04 0.81
CA TYR A 273 15.48 -16.09 1.00
C TYR A 273 16.05 -16.11 2.43
N MET A 274 16.51 -14.96 2.93
CA MET A 274 17.17 -14.86 4.24
C MET A 274 16.21 -15.18 5.38
N LEU A 275 15.00 -14.66 5.34
CA LEU A 275 14.04 -14.82 6.42
C LEU A 275 13.44 -16.24 6.46
N ARG A 276 13.38 -16.94 5.31
CA ARG A 276 12.97 -18.35 5.27
C ARG A 276 13.93 -19.25 6.05
N ASN A 277 15.24 -18.98 5.98
CA ASN A 277 16.26 -19.76 6.67
C ASN A 277 16.22 -19.57 8.19
N LEU A 278 15.83 -18.38 8.68
CA LEU A 278 15.67 -18.11 10.11
C LEU A 278 14.56 -18.96 10.73
N ASN A 279 13.45 -19.18 10.02
CA ASN A 279 12.35 -20.02 10.49
C ASN A 279 12.77 -21.50 10.60
N CYS A 280 13.61 -21.99 9.68
CA CYS A 280 14.10 -23.37 9.73
C CYS A 280 15.09 -23.61 10.88
N ALA A 281 15.99 -22.65 11.16
CA ALA A 281 16.97 -22.78 12.23
C ALA A 281 16.34 -22.77 13.63
N ARG A 282 15.16 -22.15 13.79
CA ARG A 282 14.44 -22.08 15.07
C ARG A 282 13.50 -23.28 15.31
N ALA A 283 13.10 -23.97 14.25
CA ALA A 283 12.27 -25.18 14.33
C ALA A 283 13.08 -26.46 14.59
N ALA A 284 14.41 -26.40 14.48
CA ALA A 284 15.35 -27.49 14.78
C ALA A 284 15.86 -27.41 16.23
#